data_AF-A0A933FDY4-F1
#
_entry.id   AF-A0A933FDY4-F1
#
_cell.length_a   1.000
_cell.length_b   1.000
_cell.length_c   1.000
_cell.angle_alpha   90.00
_cell.angle_beta   90.00
_cell.angle_gamma   90.00
#
_symmetry.space_group_name_H-M   'P 1'
#
loop_
_entity.id
_entity.type
_entity.pdbx_description
1 polymer ?
#
loop_
_entity_poly.entity_id
_entity_poly.type
_entity_poly.pdbx_seq_one_letter_code
_entity_poly.pdbx_strand_id
1 'polypeptide(L)'
;MNGSSNQSPGLQWKWVLIGVAVGAAIAATAFLVVLPTFNAPAIQALVLLAGFIATGGIVGYASPGVTIKEASVAGGLVALLAIILLYATGKALGQDMLRNLLLLALGFGLSWIGAWMGEKLQGSEGHSEEEMKRLFTDVQAKWVIVGVILGFALNVLTVFIFTPIFNVRLDVAFGAFLLSLTVTGFVVAYKSPGVTLKEPAIAGFLAVLLDWSFLEFMLDLHVSGGYLAFGLILGFCLALFGAWLGEKYQMSVENKEAESVASA
;
A
#
# COMPACT_ATOMS: atom_id res chain seq x y z
N MET A 1 -0.21 35.95 0.81
CA MET A 1 0.24 35.52 2.15
C MET A 1 -0.96 35.46 3.07
N ASN A 2 -1.45 34.26 3.38
CA ASN A 2 -2.27 33.97 4.55
C ASN A 2 -2.00 32.50 4.89
N GLY A 3 -0.97 32.28 5.71
CA GLY A 3 -0.66 30.98 6.27
C GLY A 3 -1.66 30.67 7.38
N SER A 4 -2.63 29.82 7.09
CA SER A 4 -3.35 29.07 8.13
C SER A 4 -2.69 27.70 8.27
N SER A 5 -1.47 27.67 8.81
CA SER A 5 -0.91 26.44 9.34
C SER A 5 -1.68 26.09 10.63
N ASN A 6 -2.85 25.47 10.48
CA ASN A 6 -3.50 24.73 11.56
C ASN A 6 -2.68 23.46 11.85
N GLN A 7 -1.42 23.63 12.24
CA GLN A 7 -0.66 22.56 12.88
C GLN A 7 -1.11 22.53 14.33
N SER A 8 -2.24 21.85 14.58
CA SER A 8 -2.61 21.50 15.94
C SER A 8 -1.53 20.52 16.45
N PRO A 9 -0.74 20.86 17.49
CA PRO A 9 0.38 20.03 17.94
C PRO A 9 -0.06 18.74 18.65
N GLY A 10 -1.36 18.45 18.67
CA GLY A 10 -1.98 17.31 19.33
C GLY A 10 -2.46 16.25 18.34
N LEU A 11 -2.63 15.03 18.84
CA LEU A 11 -3.18 13.89 18.11
C LEU A 11 -4.57 14.23 17.54
N GLN A 12 -4.73 14.12 16.22
CA GLN A 12 -6.03 14.33 15.58
C GLN A 12 -6.83 13.03 15.55
N TRP A 13 -7.71 12.87 16.54
CA TRP A 13 -8.56 11.68 16.69
C TRP A 13 -9.41 11.35 15.47
N LYS A 14 -9.78 12.33 14.64
CA LYS A 14 -10.51 12.10 13.39
C LYS A 14 -9.79 11.09 12.48
N TRP A 15 -8.49 11.26 12.26
CA TRP A 15 -7.71 10.39 11.37
C TRP A 15 -7.41 9.05 12.01
N VAL A 16 -7.19 9.04 13.34
CA VAL A 16 -7.09 7.80 14.11
C VAL A 16 -8.35 6.96 13.93
N LEU A 17 -9.54 7.55 14.09
CA LEU A 17 -10.81 6.84 13.94
C LEU A 17 -11.04 6.33 12.52
N ILE A 18 -10.68 7.11 11.49
CA ILE A 18 -10.73 6.66 10.10
C ILE A 18 -9.79 5.48 9.87
N GLY A 19 -8.56 5.57 10.37
CA GLY A 19 -7.58 4.48 10.31
C GLY A 19 -8.09 3.21 10.99
N VAL A 20 -8.65 3.34 12.20
CA VAL A 20 -9.24 2.21 12.92
C VAL A 20 -10.41 1.60 12.14
N ALA A 21 -11.30 2.41 11.57
CA ALA A 21 -12.43 1.91 10.80
C ALA A 21 -11.97 1.13 9.56
N VAL A 22 -11.00 1.67 8.81
CA VAL A 22 -10.45 0.99 7.63
C VAL A 22 -9.71 -0.29 8.03
N GLY A 23 -8.82 -0.21 9.01
CA GLY A 23 -8.06 -1.37 9.47
C GLY A 23 -8.95 -2.46 10.06
N ALA A 24 -10.00 -2.09 10.80
CA ALA A 24 -10.99 -3.03 11.30
C ALA A 24 -11.78 -3.69 10.15
N ALA A 25 -12.14 -2.93 9.11
CA ALA A 25 -12.82 -3.49 7.93
C ALA A 25 -11.92 -4.48 7.18
N ILE A 26 -10.63 -4.16 6.99
CA ILE A 26 -9.67 -5.07 6.35
C ILE A 26 -9.44 -6.31 7.23
N ALA A 27 -9.22 -6.12 8.53
CA ALA A 27 -9.08 -7.23 9.47
C ALA A 27 -10.32 -8.14 9.44
N ALA A 28 -11.52 -7.58 9.56
CA ALA A 28 -12.77 -8.33 9.48
C ALA A 28 -12.87 -9.09 8.14
N THR A 29 -12.49 -8.47 7.02
CA THR A 29 -12.46 -9.14 5.71
C THR A 29 -11.48 -10.32 5.70
N ALA A 30 -10.30 -10.17 6.30
CA ALA A 30 -9.34 -11.27 6.44
C ALA A 30 -9.94 -12.47 7.24
N PHE A 31 -10.69 -12.20 8.31
CA PHE A 31 -11.31 -13.24 9.14
C PHE A 31 -12.58 -13.86 8.54
N LEU A 32 -13.42 -13.04 7.91
CA LEU A 32 -14.78 -13.43 7.51
C LEU A 32 -14.85 -13.87 6.06
N VAL A 33 -13.94 -13.41 5.21
CA VAL A 33 -13.93 -13.69 3.77
C VAL A 33 -12.73 -14.55 3.39
N VAL A 34 -11.52 -14.13 3.76
CA VAL A 34 -10.28 -14.79 3.31
C VAL A 34 -10.07 -16.13 4.01
N LEU A 35 -10.15 -16.16 5.35
CA LEU A 35 -9.93 -17.39 6.12
C LEU A 35 -10.86 -18.55 5.73
N PRO A 36 -12.20 -18.38 5.63
CA PRO A 36 -13.08 -19.48 5.24
C PRO A 36 -12.85 -19.98 3.81
N THR A 37 -12.38 -19.10 2.92
CA THR A 37 -12.22 -19.42 1.49
C THR A 37 -10.94 -20.19 1.22
N PHE A 38 -9.81 -19.72 1.76
CA PHE A 38 -8.50 -20.33 1.47
C PHE A 38 -8.10 -21.39 2.50
N ASN A 39 -8.70 -21.38 3.70
CA ASN A 39 -8.37 -22.28 4.81
C ASN A 39 -6.86 -22.35 5.13
N ALA A 40 -6.15 -21.24 4.88
CA ALA A 40 -4.71 -21.13 5.02
C ALA A 40 -4.38 -19.96 5.95
N PRO A 41 -3.95 -20.23 7.19
CA PRO A 41 -3.66 -19.15 8.14
C PRO A 41 -2.59 -18.18 7.69
N ALA A 42 -1.64 -18.65 6.89
CA ALA A 42 -0.56 -17.83 6.38
C ALA A 42 -1.05 -16.81 5.33
N ILE A 43 -2.06 -17.16 4.50
CA ILE A 43 -2.74 -16.20 3.60
C ILE A 43 -3.50 -15.16 4.42
N GLN A 44 -4.20 -15.59 5.47
CA GLN A 44 -4.90 -14.67 6.36
C GLN A 44 -3.93 -13.70 7.05
N ALA A 45 -2.80 -14.21 7.56
CA ALA A 45 -1.76 -13.41 8.17
C ALA A 45 -1.19 -12.38 7.17
N LEU A 46 -0.95 -12.79 5.93
CA LEU A 46 -0.48 -11.92 4.86
C LEU A 46 -1.45 -10.76 4.58
N VAL A 47 -2.75 -11.06 4.43
CA VAL A 47 -3.80 -10.03 4.23
C VAL A 47 -3.88 -9.09 5.43
N LEU A 48 -3.76 -9.62 6.66
CA LEU A 48 -3.77 -8.79 7.87
C LEU A 48 -2.57 -7.85 7.92
N LEU A 49 -1.36 -8.34 7.61
CA LEU A 49 -0.13 -7.55 7.55
C LEU A 49 -0.20 -6.46 6.47
N ALA A 50 -0.67 -6.79 5.27
CA ALA A 50 -0.92 -5.80 4.22
C ALA A 50 -2.00 -4.78 4.64
N GLY A 51 -3.00 -5.23 5.41
CA GLY A 51 -4.02 -4.36 6.00
C GLY A 51 -3.45 -3.34 6.98
N PHE A 52 -2.45 -3.71 7.78
CA PHE A 52 -1.74 -2.76 8.63
C PHE A 52 -0.95 -1.72 7.82
N ILE A 53 -0.28 -2.15 6.74
CA ILE A 53 0.40 -1.22 5.82
C ILE A 53 -0.61 -0.23 5.23
N ALA A 54 -1.75 -0.73 4.72
CA ALA A 54 -2.79 0.12 4.15
C ALA A 54 -3.40 1.08 5.18
N THR A 55 -3.66 0.60 6.40
CA THR A 55 -4.15 1.42 7.51
C THR A 55 -3.19 2.57 7.82
N GLY A 56 -1.91 2.23 7.97
CA GLY A 56 -0.86 3.22 8.16
C GLY A 56 -0.78 4.22 7.00
N GLY A 57 -0.78 3.71 5.77
CA GLY A 57 -0.72 4.51 4.55
C GLY A 57 -1.85 5.52 4.41
N ILE A 58 -3.08 5.10 4.70
CA ILE A 58 -4.25 5.97 4.64
C ILE A 58 -4.17 7.06 5.71
N VAL A 59 -3.81 6.70 6.95
CA VAL A 59 -3.65 7.69 8.02
C VAL A 59 -2.50 8.65 7.72
N GLY A 60 -1.36 8.14 7.27
CA GLY A 60 -0.19 8.96 6.93
C GLY A 60 -0.45 9.89 5.75
N TYR A 61 -1.26 9.47 4.77
CA TYR A 61 -1.62 10.31 3.63
C TYR A 61 -2.66 11.38 3.99
N ALA A 62 -3.66 11.02 4.82
CA ALA A 62 -4.78 11.90 5.12
C ALA A 62 -4.53 12.86 6.29
N SER A 63 -3.66 12.49 7.25
CA SER A 63 -3.40 13.29 8.44
C SER A 63 -2.44 14.45 8.16
N PRO A 64 -2.79 15.71 8.49
CA PRO A 64 -1.86 16.82 8.44
C PRO A 64 -0.99 16.84 9.72
N GLY A 65 0.33 16.65 9.57
CA GLY A 65 1.29 16.83 10.66
C GLY A 65 1.85 15.51 11.21
N VAL A 66 1.48 15.12 12.44
CA VAL A 66 2.14 14.03 13.20
C VAL A 66 1.63 12.64 12.80
N THR A 67 1.82 12.31 11.52
CA THR A 67 1.35 11.12 10.80
C THR A 67 1.69 9.79 11.49
N ILE A 68 2.94 9.61 11.91
CA ILE A 68 3.42 8.34 12.51
C ILE A 68 2.75 8.08 13.86
N LYS A 69 2.51 9.11 14.69
CA LYS A 69 1.86 8.91 16.00
C LYS A 69 0.41 8.49 15.83
N GLU A 70 -0.31 9.10 14.90
CA GLU A 70 -1.71 8.77 14.64
C GLU A 70 -1.87 7.39 14.04
N ALA A 71 -0.99 7.03 13.08
CA ALA A 71 -0.94 5.68 12.53
C ALA A 71 -0.58 4.63 13.59
N SER A 72 0.30 4.97 14.55
CA SER A 72 0.61 4.10 15.69
C SER A 72 -0.64 3.83 16.52
N VAL A 73 -1.36 4.87 16.94
CA VAL A 73 -2.57 4.68 17.76
C VAL A 73 -3.63 3.88 16.99
N ALA A 74 -3.83 4.18 15.70
CA ALA A 74 -4.76 3.45 14.85
C ALA A 74 -4.35 1.96 14.71
N GLY A 75 -3.10 1.69 14.37
CA GLY A 75 -2.55 0.34 14.25
C GLY A 75 -2.66 -0.44 15.56
N GLY A 76 -2.37 0.19 16.71
CA GLY A 76 -2.50 -0.46 18.02
C GLY A 76 -3.94 -0.85 18.34
N LEU A 77 -4.90 0.03 18.03
CA LEU A 77 -6.32 -0.26 18.20
C LEU A 77 -6.81 -1.35 17.24
N VAL A 78 -6.36 -1.36 15.99
CA VAL A 78 -6.67 -2.41 15.02
C VAL A 78 -6.08 -3.76 15.46
N ALA A 79 -4.85 -3.77 16.00
CA ALA A 79 -4.26 -4.97 16.58
C ALA A 79 -5.08 -5.49 17.76
N LEU A 80 -5.52 -4.62 18.67
CA LEU A 80 -6.40 -4.99 19.77
C LEU A 80 -7.72 -5.60 19.26
N LEU A 81 -8.35 -4.97 18.26
CA LEU A 81 -9.58 -5.49 17.65
C LEU A 81 -9.35 -6.85 16.98
N ALA A 82 -8.21 -7.04 16.30
CA ALA A 82 -7.84 -8.32 15.71
C ALA A 82 -7.65 -9.41 16.78
N ILE A 83 -7.06 -9.09 17.95
CA ILE A 83 -7.01 -10.01 19.11
C ILE A 83 -8.42 -10.39 19.53
N ILE A 84 -9.30 -9.41 19.74
CA ILE A 84 -10.67 -9.67 20.18
C ILE A 84 -11.39 -10.56 19.17
N LEU A 85 -11.25 -10.32 17.87
CA LEU A 85 -11.83 -11.15 16.80
C LEU A 85 -11.26 -12.57 16.80
N LEU A 86 -9.95 -12.75 16.97
CA LEU A 86 -9.31 -14.06 17.08
C LEU A 86 -9.91 -14.89 18.22
N TYR A 87 -10.07 -14.28 19.40
CA TYR A 87 -10.62 -14.96 20.57
C TYR A 87 -12.14 -15.19 20.45
N ALA A 88 -12.89 -14.18 20.00
CA ALA A 88 -14.34 -14.26 19.89
C ALA A 88 -14.81 -15.31 18.87
N THR A 89 -14.06 -15.49 17.78
CA THR A 89 -14.42 -16.49 16.75
C THR A 89 -13.99 -17.91 17.10
N GLY A 90 -13.19 -18.11 18.16
CA GLY A 90 -12.56 -19.40 18.47
C GLY A 90 -11.60 -19.90 17.37
N LYS A 91 -11.43 -19.12 16.30
CA LYS A 91 -10.52 -19.38 15.19
C LYS A 91 -9.23 -18.61 15.46
N ALA A 92 -8.48 -19.05 16.48
CA ALA A 92 -7.05 -18.79 16.47
C ALA A 92 -6.53 -19.20 15.07
N LEU A 93 -5.57 -18.47 14.51
CA LEU A 93 -4.97 -18.66 13.16
C LEU A 93 -4.31 -20.05 12.95
N GLY A 94 -4.85 -21.15 13.51
CA GLY A 94 -4.13 -22.42 13.66
C GLY A 94 -2.81 -22.28 14.43
N GLN A 95 -2.60 -21.14 15.09
CA GLN A 95 -1.34 -20.71 15.69
C GLN A 95 -1.51 -20.49 17.19
N ASP A 96 -0.44 -20.74 17.93
CA ASP A 96 -0.36 -20.46 19.36
C ASP A 96 -0.42 -18.96 19.65
N MET A 97 -0.81 -18.62 20.88
CA MET A 97 -1.01 -17.23 21.32
C MET A 97 0.22 -16.37 21.09
N LEU A 98 1.43 -16.91 21.30
CA LEU A 98 2.67 -16.17 21.12
C LEU A 98 2.86 -15.75 19.65
N ARG A 99 2.64 -16.66 18.70
CA ARG A 99 2.72 -16.34 17.26
C ARG A 99 1.68 -15.30 16.84
N ASN A 100 0.45 -15.38 17.35
CA ASN A 100 -0.58 -14.38 17.09
C ASN A 100 -0.17 -13.00 17.63
N LEU A 101 0.40 -12.94 18.84
CA LEU A 101 0.90 -11.69 19.41
C LEU A 101 2.10 -11.14 18.62
N LEU A 102 3.04 -11.98 18.21
CA LEU A 102 4.18 -11.58 17.38
C LEU A 102 3.73 -11.07 16.01
N LEU A 103 2.74 -11.72 15.39
CA LEU A 103 2.16 -11.29 14.12
C LEU A 103 1.54 -9.89 14.23
N LEU A 104 0.81 -9.64 15.32
CA LEU A 104 0.18 -8.34 15.55
C LEU A 104 1.19 -7.26 15.93
N ALA A 105 2.25 -7.61 16.66
CA ALA A 105 3.36 -6.70 16.92
C ALA A 105 4.09 -6.33 15.62
N LEU A 106 4.29 -7.31 14.73
CA LEU A 106 4.83 -7.08 13.38
C LEU A 106 3.89 -6.19 12.56
N GLY A 107 2.59 -6.51 12.55
CA GLY A 107 1.57 -5.70 11.87
C GLY A 107 1.55 -4.26 12.38
N PHE A 108 1.62 -4.06 13.68
CA PHE A 108 1.77 -2.73 14.28
C PHE A 108 3.01 -2.00 13.75
N GLY A 109 4.17 -2.66 13.67
CA GLY A 109 5.37 -2.10 13.05
C GLY A 109 5.19 -1.77 11.55
N LEU A 110 4.50 -2.63 10.79
CA LEU A 110 4.17 -2.39 9.38
C LEU A 110 3.24 -1.19 9.20
N SER A 111 2.40 -0.86 10.18
CA SER A 111 1.59 0.37 10.14
C SER A 111 2.44 1.63 10.14
N TRP A 112 3.64 1.61 10.74
CA TRP A 112 4.59 2.73 10.67
C TRP A 112 5.21 2.87 9.29
N ILE A 113 5.55 1.75 8.65
CA ILE A 113 6.04 1.73 7.27
C ILE A 113 4.97 2.27 6.32
N GLY A 114 3.71 1.85 6.51
CA GLY A 114 2.56 2.43 5.83
C GLY A 114 2.45 3.93 6.05
N ALA A 115 2.51 4.38 7.30
CA ALA A 115 2.40 5.81 7.66
C ALA A 115 3.47 6.67 7.00
N TRP A 116 4.72 6.20 7.03
CA TRP A 116 5.83 6.86 6.36
C TRP A 116 5.59 6.95 4.85
N MET A 117 5.14 5.85 4.21
CA MET A 117 4.79 5.85 2.79
C MET A 117 3.68 6.86 2.48
N GLY A 118 2.62 6.89 3.30
CA GLY A 118 1.50 7.83 3.17
C GLY A 118 1.94 9.29 3.28
N GLU A 119 2.80 9.60 4.25
CA GLU A 119 3.36 10.95 4.43
C GLU A 119 4.17 11.38 3.20
N LYS A 120 4.95 10.48 2.58
CA LYS A 120 5.69 10.80 1.36
C LYS A 120 4.77 11.04 0.16
N LEU A 121 3.65 10.33 0.07
CA LEU A 121 2.62 10.58 -0.94
C LEU A 121 1.88 11.91 -0.71
N GLN A 122 1.75 12.36 0.54
CA GLN A 122 1.13 13.63 0.89
C GLN A 122 2.04 14.83 0.60
N GLY A 123 3.33 14.74 0.93
CA GLY A 123 4.28 15.86 0.90
C GLY A 123 4.97 16.15 -0.43
N SER A 124 4.56 15.54 -1.55
CA SER A 124 5.23 15.75 -2.85
C SER A 124 4.70 16.93 -3.67
N GLU A 125 3.71 17.67 -3.15
CA GLU A 125 3.14 18.85 -3.82
C GLU A 125 3.99 20.09 -3.52
N GLY A 126 4.74 20.58 -4.51
CA GLY A 126 5.40 21.89 -4.48
C GLY A 126 6.92 21.88 -4.62
N HIS A 127 7.46 21.30 -5.70
CA HIS A 127 8.89 21.44 -6.01
C HIS A 127 9.13 22.60 -6.97
N SER A 128 10.17 23.39 -6.70
CA SER A 128 10.54 24.49 -7.60
C SER A 128 11.03 23.96 -8.95
N GLU A 129 10.86 24.75 -10.02
CA GLU A 129 11.20 24.37 -11.40
C GLU A 129 12.69 23.98 -11.57
N GLU A 130 13.58 24.55 -10.73
CA GLU A 130 15.01 24.21 -10.69
C GLU A 130 15.31 22.92 -9.93
N GLU A 131 14.58 22.62 -8.86
CA GLU A 131 14.67 21.32 -8.15
C GLU A 131 14.11 20.19 -9.01
N MET A 132 12.99 20.40 -9.70
CA MET A 132 12.44 19.43 -10.66
C MET A 132 13.49 19.02 -11.70
N LYS A 133 14.19 19.98 -12.32
CA LYS A 133 15.22 19.68 -13.34
C LYS A 133 16.37 18.81 -12.82
N ARG A 134 16.74 18.93 -11.54
CA ARG A 134 17.76 18.06 -10.91
C ARG A 134 17.18 16.70 -10.51
N LEU A 135 15.91 16.65 -10.13
CA LEU A 135 15.21 15.43 -9.74
C LEU A 135 14.89 14.52 -10.94
N PHE A 136 14.63 15.09 -12.13
CA PHE A 136 14.37 14.34 -13.36
C PHE A 136 15.58 13.57 -13.91
N THR A 137 16.80 13.86 -13.46
CA THR A 137 18.01 13.16 -13.93
C THR A 137 18.36 11.91 -13.12
N ASP A 138 17.98 11.84 -11.84
CA ASP A 138 18.38 10.75 -10.94
C ASP A 138 17.19 9.94 -10.43
N VAL A 139 17.35 8.61 -10.44
CA VAL A 139 16.40 7.67 -9.83
C VAL A 139 16.39 7.89 -8.32
N GLN A 140 15.25 8.30 -7.78
CA GLN A 140 15.10 8.51 -6.35
C GLN A 140 14.68 7.21 -5.65
N ALA A 141 15.64 6.61 -4.93
CA ALA A 141 15.40 5.36 -4.19
C ALA A 141 14.18 5.44 -3.25
N LYS A 142 13.87 6.62 -2.69
CA LYS A 142 12.69 6.81 -1.83
C LYS A 142 11.38 6.45 -2.55
N TRP A 143 11.23 6.77 -3.83
CA TRP A 143 10.01 6.52 -4.61
C TRP A 143 9.92 5.08 -5.07
N VAL A 144 11.06 4.44 -5.34
CA VAL A 144 11.12 2.99 -5.54
C VAL A 144 10.60 2.28 -4.29
N ILE A 145 11.06 2.67 -3.09
CA ILE A 145 10.61 2.07 -1.82
C ILE A 145 9.12 2.31 -1.59
N VAL A 146 8.62 3.53 -1.80
CA VAL A 146 7.18 3.84 -1.72
C VAL A 146 6.37 2.94 -2.66
N GLY A 147 6.83 2.78 -3.91
CA GLY A 147 6.19 1.92 -4.88
C GLY A 147 6.22 0.44 -4.51
N VAL A 148 7.30 -0.05 -3.90
CA VAL A 148 7.37 -1.45 -3.43
C VAL A 148 6.37 -1.69 -2.30
N ILE A 149 6.31 -0.80 -1.31
CA ILE A 149 5.38 -0.92 -0.17
C ILE A 149 3.94 -0.84 -0.68
N LEU A 150 3.64 0.13 -1.53
CA LEU A 150 2.31 0.33 -2.10
C LEU A 150 1.91 -0.85 -3.00
N GLY A 151 2.81 -1.29 -3.88
CA GLY A 151 2.61 -2.39 -4.81
C GLY A 151 2.34 -3.70 -4.09
N PHE A 152 3.17 -4.06 -3.12
CA PHE A 152 2.97 -5.23 -2.28
C PHE A 152 1.61 -5.18 -1.55
N ALA A 153 1.32 -4.08 -0.84
CA ALA A 153 0.10 -3.97 -0.07
C ALA A 153 -1.15 -4.00 -0.96
N LEU A 154 -1.17 -3.24 -2.05
CA LEU A 154 -2.29 -3.23 -3.00
C LEU A 154 -2.45 -4.59 -3.67
N ASN A 155 -1.36 -5.24 -4.07
CA ASN A 155 -1.44 -6.52 -4.75
C ASN A 155 -2.00 -7.60 -3.82
N VAL A 156 -1.46 -7.74 -2.60
CA VAL A 156 -1.97 -8.67 -1.60
C VAL A 156 -3.46 -8.41 -1.33
N LEU A 157 -3.84 -7.16 -1.04
CA LEU A 157 -5.21 -6.85 -0.67
C LEU A 157 -6.17 -7.11 -1.83
N THR A 158 -5.87 -6.61 -3.04
CA THR A 158 -6.77 -6.79 -4.19
C THR A 158 -6.89 -8.26 -4.58
N VAL A 159 -5.78 -9.00 -4.71
CA VAL A 159 -5.81 -10.41 -5.13
C VAL A 159 -6.55 -11.26 -4.10
N PHE A 160 -6.17 -11.17 -2.82
CA PHE A 160 -6.73 -12.07 -1.80
C PHE A 160 -8.09 -11.64 -1.26
N ILE A 161 -8.53 -10.40 -1.47
CA ILE A 161 -9.91 -9.98 -1.14
C ILE A 161 -10.86 -10.21 -2.32
N PHE A 162 -10.46 -9.87 -3.55
CA PHE A 162 -11.38 -9.98 -4.69
C PHE A 162 -11.58 -11.44 -5.10
N THR A 163 -10.53 -12.26 -5.06
CA THR A 163 -10.63 -13.67 -5.47
C THR A 163 -11.74 -14.43 -4.71
N PRO A 164 -11.84 -14.36 -3.37
CA PRO A 164 -12.98 -14.90 -2.63
C PRO A 164 -14.35 -14.33 -3.02
N ILE A 165 -14.44 -13.00 -3.20
CA ILE A 165 -15.71 -12.32 -3.51
C ILE A 165 -16.29 -12.83 -4.84
N PHE A 166 -15.42 -13.20 -5.79
CA PHE A 166 -15.81 -13.68 -7.11
C PHE A 166 -15.62 -15.20 -7.28
N ASN A 167 -15.81 -15.98 -6.22
CA ASN A 167 -15.81 -17.45 -6.24
C ASN A 167 -14.49 -18.09 -6.73
N VAL A 168 -13.35 -17.56 -6.28
CA VAL A 168 -12.00 -18.14 -6.47
C VAL A 168 -11.64 -18.35 -7.95
N ARG A 169 -11.98 -17.36 -8.76
CA ARG A 169 -11.72 -17.35 -10.20
C ARG A 169 -10.30 -16.86 -10.50
N LEU A 170 -9.53 -17.67 -11.25
CA LEU A 170 -8.15 -17.34 -11.62
C LEU A 170 -8.05 -16.07 -12.46
N ASP A 171 -9.01 -15.83 -13.36
CA ASP A 171 -9.06 -14.64 -14.19
C ASP A 171 -9.32 -13.36 -13.36
N VAL A 172 -10.06 -13.48 -12.25
CA VAL A 172 -10.25 -12.38 -11.30
C VAL A 172 -8.98 -12.12 -10.50
N ALA A 173 -8.31 -13.17 -10.01
CA ALA A 173 -7.03 -13.04 -9.32
C ALA A 173 -5.99 -12.36 -10.22
N PHE A 174 -5.91 -12.80 -11.48
CA PHE A 174 -5.03 -12.20 -12.48
C PHE A 174 -5.42 -10.75 -12.78
N GLY A 175 -6.70 -10.46 -12.99
CA GLY A 175 -7.19 -9.09 -13.20
C GLY A 175 -6.90 -8.16 -12.02
N ALA A 176 -7.03 -8.64 -10.79
CA ALA A 176 -6.68 -7.90 -9.58
C ALA A 176 -5.18 -7.61 -9.51
N PHE A 177 -4.34 -8.59 -9.86
CA PHE A 177 -2.90 -8.42 -10.00
C PHE A 177 -2.52 -7.37 -11.06
N LEU A 178 -3.17 -7.42 -12.23
CA LEU A 178 -2.94 -6.42 -13.29
C LEU A 178 -3.29 -5.00 -12.79
N LEU A 179 -4.45 -4.88 -12.14
CA LEU A 179 -4.96 -3.61 -11.65
C LEU A 179 -4.06 -3.03 -10.54
N SER A 180 -3.65 -3.84 -9.56
CA SER A 180 -2.88 -3.39 -8.42
C SER A 180 -1.53 -2.79 -8.81
N LEU A 181 -0.80 -3.45 -9.70
CA LEU A 181 0.51 -2.98 -10.17
C LEU A 181 0.40 -1.78 -11.12
N THR A 182 -0.66 -1.74 -11.95
CA THR A 182 -0.94 -0.57 -12.79
C THR A 182 -1.27 0.65 -11.94
N VAL A 183 -2.13 0.50 -10.93
CA VAL A 183 -2.48 1.59 -9.99
C VAL A 183 -1.25 2.05 -9.20
N THR A 184 -0.41 1.11 -8.76
CA THR A 184 0.85 1.44 -8.09
C THR A 184 1.75 2.27 -9.01
N GLY A 185 1.94 1.82 -10.25
CA GLY A 185 2.70 2.54 -11.26
C GLY A 185 2.20 3.97 -11.46
N PHE A 186 0.87 4.10 -11.61
CA PHE A 186 0.19 5.38 -11.77
C PHE A 186 0.43 6.31 -10.60
N VAL A 187 0.19 5.85 -9.37
CA VAL A 187 0.31 6.68 -8.16
C VAL A 187 1.76 7.14 -7.95
N VAL A 188 2.74 6.25 -8.13
CA VAL A 188 4.15 6.59 -7.95
C VAL A 188 4.61 7.57 -9.02
N ALA A 189 4.24 7.38 -10.29
CA ALA A 189 4.59 8.33 -11.35
C ALA A 189 3.92 9.69 -11.16
N TYR A 190 2.65 9.71 -10.78
CA TYR A 190 1.90 10.95 -10.55
C TYR A 190 2.47 11.77 -9.38
N LYS A 191 2.98 11.10 -8.34
CA LYS A 191 3.50 11.77 -7.13
C LYS A 191 5.01 11.97 -7.14
N SER A 192 5.77 11.22 -7.95
CA SER A 192 7.21 11.35 -8.01
C SER A 192 7.62 12.57 -8.86
N PRO A 193 8.46 13.47 -8.33
CA PRO A 193 9.10 14.55 -9.07
C PRO A 193 10.34 14.07 -9.85
N GLY A 194 10.66 12.77 -9.78
CA GLY A 194 11.86 12.16 -10.34
C GLY A 194 11.64 11.55 -11.72
N VAL A 195 12.34 10.46 -12.00
CA VAL A 195 12.15 9.72 -13.27
C VAL A 195 10.87 8.91 -13.19
N THR A 196 9.78 9.54 -13.60
CA THR A 196 8.38 9.06 -13.51
C THR A 196 8.15 7.69 -14.13
N LEU A 197 8.96 7.25 -15.09
CA LEU A 197 8.85 5.92 -15.70
C LEU A 197 9.75 4.85 -15.05
N LYS A 198 11.00 5.19 -14.70
CA LYS A 198 11.97 4.18 -14.23
C LYS A 198 11.68 3.75 -12.80
N GLU A 199 11.33 4.69 -11.93
CA GLU A 199 11.09 4.42 -10.51
C GLU A 199 9.93 3.44 -10.29
N PRO A 200 8.76 3.63 -10.92
CA PRO A 200 7.67 2.68 -10.72
C PRO A 200 7.94 1.33 -11.37
N ALA A 201 8.67 1.29 -12.49
CA ALA A 201 9.06 0.03 -13.14
C ALA A 201 9.89 -0.87 -12.22
N ILE A 202 10.91 -0.30 -11.59
CA ILE A 202 11.76 -0.99 -10.60
C ILE A 202 10.91 -1.38 -9.39
N ALA A 203 10.03 -0.50 -8.93
CA ALA A 203 9.13 -0.79 -7.82
C ALA A 203 8.19 -1.97 -8.11
N GLY A 204 7.60 -2.04 -9.31
CA GLY A 204 6.73 -3.14 -9.73
C GLY A 204 7.47 -4.47 -9.79
N PHE A 205 8.69 -4.48 -10.34
CA PHE A 205 9.55 -5.67 -10.33
C PHE A 205 9.84 -6.15 -8.91
N LEU A 206 10.24 -5.23 -8.02
CA LEU A 206 10.59 -5.56 -6.63
C LEU A 206 9.37 -5.93 -5.79
N ALA A 207 8.19 -5.35 -6.04
CA ALA A 207 6.95 -5.73 -5.38
C ALA A 207 6.57 -7.18 -5.71
N VAL A 208 6.67 -7.59 -6.98
CA VAL A 208 6.43 -8.99 -7.38
C VAL A 208 7.46 -9.93 -6.76
N LEU A 209 8.73 -9.52 -6.70
CA LEU A 209 9.76 -10.31 -6.03
C LEU A 209 9.47 -10.50 -4.53
N LEU A 210 8.96 -9.44 -3.88
CA LEU A 210 8.56 -9.49 -2.48
C LEU A 210 7.35 -10.40 -2.29
N ASP A 211 6.32 -10.28 -3.12
CA ASP A 211 5.15 -11.16 -3.11
C ASP A 211 5.57 -12.62 -3.27
N TRP A 212 6.39 -12.93 -4.28
CA TRP A 212 6.91 -14.29 -4.48
C TRP A 212 7.69 -14.79 -3.26
N SER A 213 8.53 -13.95 -2.66
CA SER A 213 9.28 -14.33 -1.44
C SER A 213 8.33 -14.69 -0.30
N PHE A 214 7.20 -13.98 -0.17
CA PHE A 214 6.17 -14.35 0.79
C PHE A 214 5.48 -15.67 0.43
N LEU A 215 5.11 -15.87 -0.84
CA LEU A 215 4.49 -17.13 -1.28
C LEU A 215 5.41 -18.33 -1.02
N GLU A 216 6.68 -18.22 -1.42
CA GLU A 216 7.68 -19.29 -1.34
C GLU A 216 8.07 -19.58 0.12
N PHE A 217 8.47 -18.56 0.89
CA PHE A 217 9.07 -18.77 2.22
C PHE A 217 8.06 -18.75 3.37
N MET A 218 6.91 -18.08 3.21
CA MET A 218 5.91 -17.97 4.29
C MET A 218 4.69 -18.86 4.07
N LEU A 219 4.29 -19.07 2.82
CA LEU A 219 3.12 -19.90 2.50
C LEU A 219 3.49 -21.33 2.06
N ASP A 220 4.78 -21.61 1.88
CA ASP A 220 5.28 -22.88 1.32
C ASP A 220 4.61 -23.22 -0.02
N LEU A 221 4.25 -22.18 -0.78
CA LEU A 221 3.64 -22.27 -2.09
C LEU A 221 4.73 -22.12 -3.13
N HIS A 222 5.27 -23.27 -3.56
CA HIS A 222 6.33 -23.28 -4.55
C HIS A 222 5.83 -22.80 -5.91
N VAL A 223 6.38 -21.68 -6.38
CA VAL A 223 6.11 -21.14 -7.71
C VAL A 223 7.31 -21.43 -8.60
N SER A 224 7.07 -22.09 -9.74
CA SER A 224 8.16 -22.43 -10.65
C SER A 224 8.91 -21.17 -11.12
N GLY A 225 10.22 -21.30 -11.34
CA GLY A 225 11.05 -20.18 -11.79
C GLY A 225 10.57 -19.53 -13.10
N GLY A 226 9.88 -20.28 -13.96
CA GLY A 226 9.27 -19.74 -15.18
C GLY A 226 8.10 -18.79 -14.89
N TYR A 227 7.23 -19.14 -13.93
CA TYR A 227 6.13 -18.26 -13.51
C TYR A 227 6.65 -17.05 -12.73
N LEU A 228 7.72 -17.20 -11.95
CA LEU A 228 8.40 -16.07 -11.32
C LEU A 228 8.95 -15.11 -12.38
N ALA A 229 9.71 -15.60 -13.35
CA ALA A 229 10.27 -14.76 -14.42
C ALA A 229 9.16 -14.03 -15.20
N PHE A 230 8.08 -14.73 -15.53
CA PHE A 230 6.91 -14.13 -16.16
C PHE A 230 6.28 -13.05 -15.28
N GLY A 231 6.05 -13.33 -14.00
CA GLY A 231 5.50 -12.38 -13.04
C GLY A 231 6.35 -11.12 -12.88
N LEU A 232 7.68 -11.27 -12.81
CA LEU A 232 8.63 -10.16 -12.69
C LEU A 232 8.60 -9.25 -13.93
N ILE A 233 8.63 -9.85 -15.13
CA ILE A 233 8.53 -9.11 -16.40
C ILE A 233 7.18 -8.40 -16.46
N LEU A 234 6.10 -9.11 -16.12
CA LEU A 234 4.76 -8.56 -16.16
C LEU A 234 4.59 -7.41 -15.16
N GLY A 235 5.10 -7.55 -13.94
CA GLY A 235 5.04 -6.50 -12.92
C GLY A 235 5.83 -5.26 -13.30
N PHE A 236 7.00 -5.43 -13.92
CA PHE A 236 7.76 -4.33 -14.52
C PHE A 236 6.96 -3.62 -15.61
N CYS A 237 6.40 -4.36 -16.56
CA CYS A 237 5.63 -3.81 -17.68
C CYS A 237 4.33 -3.10 -17.24
N LEU A 238 3.61 -3.66 -16.27
CA LEU A 238 2.37 -3.06 -15.75
C LEU A 238 2.64 -1.79 -14.97
N ALA A 239 3.68 -1.78 -14.14
CA ALA A 239 4.06 -0.58 -13.41
C ALA A 239 4.55 0.51 -14.37
N LEU A 240 5.27 0.15 -15.45
CA LEU A 240 5.59 1.08 -16.54
C LEU A 240 4.34 1.64 -17.23
N PHE A 241 3.38 0.78 -17.55
CA PHE A 241 2.14 1.20 -18.19
C PHE A 241 1.34 2.15 -17.29
N GLY A 242 1.21 1.80 -16.01
CA GLY A 242 0.63 2.67 -14.99
C GLY A 242 1.37 4.00 -14.88
N ALA A 243 2.71 3.95 -14.88
CA ALA A 243 3.55 5.13 -14.80
C ALA A 243 3.36 6.09 -15.97
N TRP A 244 3.28 5.55 -17.19
CA TRP A 244 2.99 6.33 -18.39
C TRP A 244 1.63 7.04 -18.28
N LEU A 245 0.60 6.37 -17.76
CA LEU A 245 -0.70 7.00 -17.49
C LEU A 245 -0.59 8.10 -16.43
N GLY A 246 0.18 7.87 -15.37
CA GLY A 246 0.40 8.84 -14.29
C GLY A 246 1.08 10.12 -14.77
N GLU A 247 2.14 9.97 -15.58
CA GLU A 247 2.85 11.10 -16.19
C GLU A 247 1.94 11.92 -17.11
N LYS A 248 1.12 11.27 -17.95
CA LYS A 248 0.16 11.96 -18.81
C LYS A 248 -0.88 12.72 -18.01
N TYR A 249 -1.34 12.15 -16.90
CA TYR A 249 -2.26 12.82 -16.01
C TYR A 249 -1.62 14.05 -15.35
N GLN A 250 -0.39 13.92 -14.85
CA GLN A 250 0.37 15.03 -14.25
C GLN A 250 0.51 16.21 -15.23
N MET A 251 0.98 15.96 -16.46
CA MET A 251 1.11 17.00 -17.49
C MET A 251 -0.22 17.71 -17.78
N SER A 252 -1.34 16.97 -17.73
CA SER A 252 -2.67 17.56 -17.97
C SER A 252 -3.13 18.50 -16.86
N VAL A 253 -2.72 18.24 -15.61
CA VAL A 253 -3.02 19.09 -14.45
C VAL A 253 -2.18 20.36 -14.51
N GLU A 254 -0.88 20.22 -14.75
CA GLU A 254 0.05 21.36 -14.87
C GLU A 254 -0.37 22.31 -16.00
N ASN A 255 -0.79 21.78 -17.16
CA ASN A 255 -1.28 22.60 -18.27
C ASN A 255 -2.54 23.39 -17.91
N LYS A 256 -3.49 22.77 -17.19
CA LYS A 256 -4.72 23.45 -16.75
C LYS A 256 -4.44 24.55 -15.73
N GLU A 257 -3.50 24.31 -14.82
CA GLU A 257 -3.08 25.32 -13.84
C GLU A 257 -2.42 26.51 -14.54
N ALA A 258 -1.53 26.26 -15.51
CA ALA A 258 -0.89 27.31 -16.30
C ALA A 258 -1.91 28.14 -17.11
N GLU A 259 -2.91 27.50 -17.73
CA GLU A 259 -3.99 28.20 -18.43
C GLU A 259 -4.82 29.07 -17.48
N SER A 260 -5.13 28.57 -16.27
CA SER A 260 -5.89 29.32 -15.28
C SER A 260 -5.17 30.58 -14.80
N VAL A 261 -3.85 30.49 -14.59
CA VAL A 261 -3.00 31.62 -14.20
C VAL A 261 -2.85 32.62 -15.34
N ALA A 262 -2.74 32.15 -16.58
CA ALA A 262 -2.66 33.03 -17.75
C ALA A 262 -3.98 33.76 -18.05
N SER A 263 -5.11 33.23 -17.57
CA SER A 263 -6.45 33.81 -17.74
C SER A 263 -6.91 34.74 -16.59
N ALA A 264 -6.14 34.82 -15.51
CA ALA A 264 -6.41 35.64 -14.31
C ALA A 264 -5.64 36.96 -14.33
#